data_AF-K9IGM6-F1
#
_entry.id   AF-K9IGM6-F1
#
_cell.length_a   1.000
_cell.length_b   1.000
_cell.length_c   1.000
_cell.angle_alpha   90.00
_cell.angle_beta   90.00
_cell.angle_gamma   90.00
#
_symmetry.space_group_name_H-M   'P 1'
#
loop_
_entity.id
_entity.type
_entity.pdbx_description
1 polymer ?
#
loop_
_entity_poly.entity_id
_entity_poly.type
_entity_poly.pdbx_seq_one_letter_code
_entity_poly.pdbx_strand_id
1 'polypeptide(L)'
;MGLRDWLRTVCCCCPCKCLEDPAASEKEPLVSDTNPYSSFGATLEREDEKNLWSMPHDVSHTEADDDRILYNLIVVRNQQARDSEEWQKLNYDIYTLRQIRRKVRNKWKRILEDLGFQKEADSLLSVTKLSTISDSENTRKAREMLLKLAEETTIFPAGWQLSERYLFVVDRLIALDAAEEFFKTACRTYPKKPGVPCLADDQKELHCLPLPSP
;
A
#
# COMPACT_ATOMS: atom_id res chain seq x y z
N MET A 1 -26.15 -11.89 69.94
CA MET A 1 -27.13 -10.83 69.68
C MET A 1 -26.57 -9.54 70.27
N GLY A 2 -25.90 -8.73 69.44
CA GLY A 2 -24.98 -7.68 69.90
C GLY A 2 -25.57 -6.27 69.90
N LEU A 3 -25.48 -5.61 71.06
CA LEU A 3 -25.20 -4.19 71.38
C LEU A 3 -25.16 -3.11 70.26
N ARG A 4 -26.12 -3.09 69.32
CA ARG A 4 -26.30 -1.95 68.38
C ARG A 4 -27.74 -1.45 68.22
N ASP A 5 -28.66 -1.93 69.05
CA ASP A 5 -30.10 -1.60 68.93
C ASP A 5 -30.60 -0.55 69.95
N TRP A 6 -29.70 0.25 70.55
CA TRP A 6 -30.08 1.14 71.66
C TRP A 6 -29.67 2.60 71.53
N LEU A 7 -29.64 3.15 70.32
CA LEU A 7 -29.61 4.61 70.08
C LEU A 7 -30.46 5.02 68.85
N ARG A 8 -31.64 4.41 68.69
CA ARG A 8 -32.70 4.92 67.80
C ARG A 8 -33.86 5.46 68.64
N THR A 9 -33.66 6.58 69.32
CA THR A 9 -34.79 7.34 69.87
C THR A 9 -34.38 8.80 70.06
N VAL A 10 -35.26 9.70 69.61
CA VAL A 10 -35.26 11.16 69.81
C VAL A 10 -34.45 11.99 68.80
N CYS A 11 -35.08 12.34 67.67
CA CYS A 11 -35.37 13.75 67.36
C CYS A 11 -36.36 13.85 66.18
N CYS A 12 -37.58 14.28 66.48
CA CYS A 12 -38.61 14.64 65.51
C CYS A 12 -38.39 16.07 64.98
N CYS A 13 -38.97 16.34 63.80
CA CYS A 13 -39.31 17.64 63.20
C CYS A 13 -38.32 18.24 62.19
N CYS A 14 -38.32 17.73 60.95
CA CYS A 14 -38.26 18.49 59.68
C CYS A 14 -38.29 17.54 58.46
N PRO A 15 -39.07 17.81 57.39
CA PRO A 15 -39.02 17.04 56.16
C PRO A 15 -37.87 17.54 55.26
N CYS A 16 -36.63 17.36 55.71
CA CYS A 16 -35.44 17.67 54.92
C CYS A 16 -34.66 16.36 54.71
N LYS A 17 -34.67 15.85 53.47
CA LYS A 17 -33.78 14.77 53.06
C LYS A 17 -32.34 15.29 53.05
N CYS A 18 -31.58 15.06 54.11
CA CYS A 18 -30.14 15.31 54.13
C CYS A 18 -29.40 14.06 54.64
N LEU A 19 -28.55 13.55 53.75
CA LEU A 19 -27.30 12.82 53.99
C LEU A 19 -27.40 11.40 54.58
N GLU A 20 -27.62 10.42 53.70
CA GLU A 20 -26.94 9.12 53.80
C GLU A 20 -25.92 9.05 52.66
N ASP A 21 -24.64 9.04 53.02
CA ASP A 21 -23.55 8.57 52.16
C ASP A 21 -23.41 7.05 52.36
N PRO A 22 -23.60 6.23 51.31
CA PRO A 22 -22.98 4.92 51.25
C PRO A 22 -21.77 5.00 50.32
N ALA A 23 -20.58 4.91 50.95
CA ALA A 23 -19.29 4.48 50.39
C ALA A 23 -19.28 4.23 48.86
N ALA A 24 -19.08 5.31 48.09
CA ALA A 24 -18.74 5.20 46.68
C ALA A 24 -17.33 4.61 46.56
N SER A 25 -17.24 3.52 45.81
CA SER A 25 -15.98 2.88 45.39
C SER A 25 -15.05 3.92 44.72
N GLU A 26 -14.02 4.40 45.41
CA GLU A 26 -13.03 5.38 44.94
C GLU A 26 -12.06 4.87 43.86
N LYS A 27 -12.50 3.96 42.98
CA LYS A 27 -11.66 3.42 41.89
C LYS A 27 -12.45 3.31 40.59
N GLU A 28 -13.24 4.34 40.26
CA GLU A 28 -13.67 4.51 38.87
C GLU A 28 -12.56 5.26 38.11
N PRO A 29 -12.08 4.74 36.97
CA PRO A 29 -11.10 5.45 36.17
C PRO A 29 -11.70 6.77 35.69
N LEU A 30 -11.05 7.89 36.03
CA LEU A 30 -11.44 9.26 35.65
C LEU A 30 -11.39 9.52 34.13
N VAL A 31 -11.07 8.50 33.33
CA VAL A 31 -11.01 8.55 31.88
C VAL A 31 -11.98 7.50 31.36
N SER A 32 -13.17 7.93 30.98
CA SER A 32 -14.02 7.13 30.11
C SER A 32 -13.29 6.96 28.78
N ASP A 33 -13.20 5.73 28.23
CA ASP A 33 -12.55 5.38 26.95
C ASP A 33 -13.12 6.10 25.71
N THR A 34 -13.96 7.10 25.90
CA THR A 34 -14.50 7.96 24.87
C THR A 34 -13.73 9.27 24.86
N ASN A 35 -12.46 9.23 24.49
CA ASN A 35 -11.74 10.43 24.10
C ASN A 35 -12.37 10.94 22.78
N PRO A 36 -13.08 12.09 22.75
CA PRO A 36 -13.64 12.65 21.51
C PRO A 36 -12.54 13.19 20.58
N TYR A 37 -11.31 13.29 21.09
CA TYR A 37 -10.14 13.63 20.31
C TYR A 37 -9.45 12.35 19.88
N SER A 38 -9.74 11.92 18.64
CA SER A 38 -8.96 10.88 17.99
C SER A 38 -7.48 11.24 18.11
N SER A 39 -6.70 10.41 18.82
CA SER A 39 -5.25 10.60 18.91
C SER A 39 -4.70 10.78 17.51
N PHE A 40 -4.00 11.90 17.28
CA PHE A 40 -3.48 12.28 15.98
C PHE A 40 -2.49 11.19 15.53
N GLY A 41 -2.94 10.27 14.66
CA GLY A 41 -2.18 9.09 14.23
C GLY A 41 -2.79 7.73 14.56
N ALA A 42 -3.68 7.59 15.54
CA ALA A 42 -4.24 6.28 15.92
C ALA A 42 -5.24 5.72 14.89
N THR A 43 -5.94 6.59 14.16
CA THR A 43 -6.79 6.20 13.03
C THR A 43 -5.95 5.81 11.82
N LEU A 44 -4.90 6.61 11.53
CA LEU A 44 -3.96 6.33 10.44
C LEU A 44 -3.23 5.01 10.64
N GLU A 45 -2.77 4.66 11.85
CA GLU A 45 -2.11 3.38 12.11
C GLU A 45 -3.05 2.19 11.89
N ARG A 46 -4.30 2.26 12.36
CA ARG A 46 -5.30 1.19 12.13
C ARG A 46 -5.76 1.11 10.68
N GLU A 47 -5.80 2.22 9.97
CA GLU A 47 -6.15 2.29 8.55
C GLU A 47 -5.00 1.82 7.64
N ASP A 48 -3.77 2.17 7.99
CA ASP A 48 -2.54 1.67 7.37
C ASP A 48 -2.42 0.16 7.59
N GLU A 49 -2.73 -0.35 8.78
CA GLU A 49 -2.70 -1.78 9.08
C GLU A 49 -3.66 -2.58 8.19
N LYS A 50 -4.85 -2.04 7.91
CA LYS A 50 -5.85 -2.61 6.99
C LYS A 50 -5.51 -2.46 5.51
N ASN A 51 -4.58 -1.59 5.14
CA ASN A 51 -4.34 -1.29 3.74
C ASN A 51 -3.24 -2.15 3.14
N LEU A 52 -3.65 -3.11 2.31
CA LEU A 52 -2.77 -4.15 1.79
C LEU A 52 -1.79 -3.62 0.75
N TRP A 53 -2.06 -2.56 -0.01
CA TRP A 53 -1.13 -2.13 -1.08
C TRP A 53 -1.03 -0.65 -1.43
N SER A 54 -1.82 0.26 -0.84
CA SER A 54 -1.65 1.71 -1.09
C SER A 54 -2.22 2.57 0.05
N MET A 55 -2.18 3.89 -0.11
CA MET A 55 -2.51 4.89 0.93
C MET A 55 -3.83 4.55 1.62
N PRO A 56 -3.97 4.82 2.94
CA PRO A 56 -5.24 4.72 3.64
C PRO A 56 -6.29 5.39 2.76
N HIS A 57 -7.34 4.65 2.39
CA HIS A 57 -8.43 4.99 1.43
C HIS A 57 -8.30 4.55 -0.05
N ASP A 58 -7.27 3.81 -0.46
CA ASP A 58 -7.21 3.25 -1.83
C ASP A 58 -8.16 2.05 -2.01
N VAL A 59 -9.40 2.33 -2.42
CA VAL A 59 -10.48 1.36 -2.69
C VAL A 59 -10.25 0.49 -3.93
N SER A 60 -9.15 0.68 -4.66
CA SER A 60 -8.95 0.04 -5.96
C SER A 60 -8.36 -1.38 -5.89
N HIS A 61 -8.23 -2.01 -4.71
CA HIS A 61 -7.43 -3.23 -4.53
C HIS A 61 -8.03 -4.53 -5.14
N THR A 62 -7.19 -5.30 -5.84
CA THR A 62 -7.36 -6.75 -6.14
C THR A 62 -6.44 -7.62 -5.30
N GLU A 63 -7.00 -8.69 -4.73
CA GLU A 63 -6.26 -9.83 -4.17
C GLU A 63 -5.51 -10.57 -5.30
N ALA A 64 -4.19 -10.61 -5.21
CA ALA A 64 -3.24 -11.25 -6.12
C ALA A 64 -2.26 -12.14 -5.34
N ASP A 65 -1.51 -13.01 -6.01
CA ASP A 65 -0.66 -14.00 -5.35
C ASP A 65 0.44 -13.39 -4.46
N ASP A 66 0.94 -12.21 -4.81
CA ASP A 66 1.86 -11.44 -3.99
C ASP A 66 1.20 -10.87 -2.72
N ASP A 67 -0.13 -10.76 -2.65
CA ASP A 67 -0.86 -10.48 -1.41
C ASP A 67 -0.74 -11.61 -0.41
N ARG A 68 -0.67 -12.86 -0.88
CA ARG A 68 -0.62 -14.03 0.00
C ARG A 68 0.60 -13.98 0.92
N ILE A 69 1.76 -13.55 0.41
CA ILE A 69 2.98 -13.42 1.22
C ILE A 69 2.79 -12.39 2.33
N LEU A 70 2.27 -11.20 2.01
CA LEU A 70 2.06 -10.14 3.00
C LEU A 70 0.96 -10.53 4.00
N TYR A 71 -0.14 -11.11 3.52
CA TYR A 71 -1.23 -11.61 4.35
C TYR A 71 -0.72 -12.67 5.33
N ASN A 72 0.03 -13.65 4.85
CA ASN A 72 0.62 -14.69 5.69
C ASN A 72 1.53 -14.10 6.78
N LEU A 73 2.39 -13.12 6.43
CA LEU A 73 3.23 -12.43 7.41
C LEU A 73 2.39 -11.73 8.49
N ILE A 74 1.32 -11.04 8.09
CA ILE A 74 0.41 -10.35 9.02
C ILE A 74 -0.31 -11.35 9.94
N VAL A 75 -0.81 -12.46 9.38
CA VAL A 75 -1.50 -13.50 10.16
C VAL A 75 -0.56 -14.10 11.21
N VAL A 76 0.65 -14.49 10.80
CA VAL A 76 1.64 -15.06 11.73
C VAL A 76 2.01 -14.03 12.80
N ARG A 77 2.21 -12.76 12.43
CA ARG A 77 2.51 -11.66 13.35
C ARG A 77 1.41 -11.44 14.38
N ASN A 78 0.15 -11.54 13.98
CA ASN A 78 -1.00 -11.37 14.87
C ASN A 78 -1.16 -12.53 15.86
N GLN A 79 -0.53 -13.67 15.62
CA GLN A 79 -0.49 -14.80 16.56
C GLN A 79 0.65 -14.67 17.60
N GLN A 80 1.63 -13.79 17.36
CA GLN A 80 2.74 -13.57 18.28
C GLN A 80 2.40 -12.56 19.38
N ALA A 81 3.04 -12.68 20.55
CA ALA A 81 2.98 -11.67 21.60
C ALA A 81 3.71 -10.39 21.14
N ARG A 82 3.13 -9.21 21.39
CA ARG A 82 3.63 -7.92 20.84
C ARG A 82 5.04 -7.55 21.30
N ASP A 83 5.43 -8.09 22.43
CA ASP A 83 6.67 -7.89 23.16
C ASP A 83 7.74 -8.95 22.81
N SER A 84 7.40 -9.93 21.96
CA SER A 84 8.36 -10.91 21.44
C SER A 84 9.27 -10.33 20.35
N GLU A 85 10.50 -10.86 20.27
CA GLU A 85 11.44 -10.52 19.20
C GLU A 85 10.90 -10.95 17.84
N GLU A 86 10.20 -12.09 17.78
CA GLU A 86 9.55 -12.61 16.58
C GLU A 86 8.48 -11.65 16.06
N TRP A 87 7.67 -11.06 16.94
CA TRP A 87 6.69 -10.05 16.56
C TRP A 87 7.37 -8.81 15.97
N GLN A 88 8.44 -8.32 16.61
CA GLN A 88 9.18 -7.15 16.14
C GLN A 88 9.80 -7.39 14.76
N LYS A 89 10.40 -8.56 14.56
CA LYS A 89 10.97 -8.98 13.28
C LYS A 89 9.91 -9.04 12.19
N LEU A 90 8.79 -9.70 12.45
CA LEU A 90 7.69 -9.79 11.47
C LEU A 90 7.13 -8.40 11.15
N ASN A 91 6.99 -7.52 12.14
CA ASN A 91 6.53 -6.15 11.94
C ASN A 91 7.51 -5.35 11.04
N TYR A 92 8.82 -5.52 11.25
CA TYR A 92 9.85 -4.93 10.40
C TYR A 92 9.83 -5.49 8.96
N ASP A 93 9.65 -6.80 8.80
CA ASP A 93 9.57 -7.45 7.49
C ASP A 93 8.34 -6.97 6.71
N ILE A 94 7.18 -6.89 7.37
CA ILE A 94 5.94 -6.33 6.81
C ILE A 94 6.16 -4.89 6.35
N TYR A 95 6.78 -4.06 7.20
CA TYR A 95 7.10 -2.68 6.86
C TYR A 95 8.01 -2.60 5.63
N THR A 96 9.10 -3.38 5.62
CA THR A 96 10.07 -3.41 4.53
C THR A 96 9.43 -3.82 3.21
N LEU A 97 8.58 -4.86 3.22
CA LEU A 97 7.85 -5.31 2.05
C LEU A 97 6.91 -4.22 1.50
N ARG A 98 6.17 -3.53 2.37
CA ARG A 98 5.32 -2.39 1.98
C ARG A 98 6.12 -1.24 1.38
N GLN A 99 7.28 -0.93 1.95
CA GLN A 99 8.16 0.13 1.43
C GLN A 99 8.72 -0.21 0.05
N ILE A 100 9.13 -1.46 -0.17
CA ILE A 100 9.58 -1.91 -1.49
C ILE A 100 8.47 -1.72 -2.52
N ARG A 101 7.24 -2.14 -2.22
CA ARG A 101 6.08 -2.01 -3.12
C ARG A 101 5.78 -0.55 -3.46
N ARG A 102 5.79 0.34 -2.46
CA ARG A 102 5.64 1.79 -2.66
C ARG A 102 6.72 2.34 -3.58
N LYS A 103 7.99 1.94 -3.37
CA LYS A 103 9.11 2.38 -4.22
C LYS A 103 8.92 1.92 -5.66
N VAL A 104 8.53 0.67 -5.91
CA VAL A 104 8.26 0.19 -7.27
C VAL A 104 7.12 0.98 -7.90
N ARG A 105 5.97 1.12 -7.21
CA ARG A 105 4.83 1.92 -7.70
C ARG A 105 5.24 3.35 -8.05
N ASN A 106 6.04 4.01 -7.20
CA ASN A 106 6.49 5.37 -7.43
C ASN A 106 7.42 5.48 -8.64
N LYS A 107 8.29 4.50 -8.88
CA LYS A 107 9.13 4.46 -10.10
C LYS A 107 8.25 4.36 -11.36
N TRP A 108 7.24 3.49 -11.34
CA TRP A 108 6.29 3.38 -12.45
C TRP A 108 5.52 4.67 -12.68
N LYS A 109 4.99 5.28 -11.60
CA LYS A 109 4.28 6.56 -11.66
C LYS A 109 5.13 7.63 -12.32
N ARG A 110 6.41 7.75 -11.91
CA ARG A 110 7.33 8.72 -12.48
C ARG A 110 7.55 8.52 -13.98
N ILE A 111 7.71 7.27 -14.43
CA ILE A 111 7.83 6.97 -15.87
C ILE A 111 6.55 7.35 -16.63
N LEU A 112 5.37 7.05 -16.07
CA LEU A 112 4.09 7.43 -16.68
C LEU A 112 3.94 8.96 -16.77
N GLU A 113 4.37 9.69 -15.74
CA GLU A 113 4.38 11.15 -15.73
C GLU A 113 5.33 11.72 -16.79
N ASP A 114 6.52 11.12 -16.97
CA ASP A 114 7.50 11.52 -17.98
C ASP A 114 6.98 11.29 -19.42
N LEU A 115 6.10 10.30 -19.63
CA LEU A 115 5.41 10.06 -20.90
C LEU A 115 4.20 10.99 -21.15
N GLY A 116 3.81 11.78 -20.15
CA GLY A 116 2.70 12.73 -20.24
C GLY A 116 1.39 12.30 -19.56
N PHE A 117 1.34 11.13 -18.92
CA PHE A 117 0.15 10.63 -18.21
C PHE A 117 -0.01 11.23 -16.80
N GLN A 118 0.25 12.52 -16.60
CA GLN A 118 0.30 13.09 -15.24
C GLN A 118 -1.02 12.98 -14.47
N LYS A 119 -2.16 13.05 -15.16
CA LYS A 119 -3.49 12.99 -14.53
C LYS A 119 -4.00 11.56 -14.41
N GLU A 120 -3.57 10.68 -15.32
CA GLU A 120 -4.04 9.31 -15.45
C GLU A 120 -3.11 8.28 -14.80
N ALA A 121 -1.88 8.66 -14.42
CA ALA A 121 -0.88 7.74 -13.88
C ALA A 121 -1.40 6.92 -12.69
N ASP A 122 -2.10 7.57 -11.76
CA ASP A 122 -2.69 6.87 -10.61
C ASP A 122 -3.81 5.91 -11.03
N SER A 123 -4.60 6.28 -12.04
CA SER A 123 -5.66 5.43 -12.61
C SER A 123 -5.08 4.23 -13.36
N LEU A 124 -4.02 4.42 -14.15
CA LEU A 124 -3.34 3.36 -14.89
C LEU A 124 -2.70 2.33 -13.95
N LEU A 125 -2.13 2.80 -12.83
CA LEU A 125 -1.54 1.95 -11.80
C LEU A 125 -2.56 1.29 -10.88
N SER A 126 -3.81 1.73 -10.90
CA SER A 126 -4.89 1.13 -10.11
C SER A 126 -5.37 -0.17 -10.75
N VAL A 127 -5.30 -1.29 -10.03
CA VAL A 127 -5.73 -2.61 -10.52
C VAL A 127 -6.87 -3.09 -9.64
N THR A 128 -8.09 -2.96 -10.15
CA THR A 128 -9.36 -3.33 -9.48
C THR A 128 -9.85 -4.71 -9.92
N LYS A 129 -10.79 -5.33 -9.16
CA LYS A 129 -11.37 -6.66 -9.47
C LYS A 129 -12.05 -6.73 -10.84
N LEU A 130 -12.35 -5.56 -11.43
CA LEU A 130 -12.93 -5.41 -12.76
C LEU A 130 -11.88 -5.21 -13.85
N SER A 131 -10.58 -5.22 -13.51
CA SER A 131 -9.50 -5.12 -14.48
C SER A 131 -9.50 -6.38 -15.33
N THR A 132 -10.01 -6.26 -16.55
CA THR A 132 -10.00 -7.33 -17.54
C THR A 132 -8.75 -7.20 -18.41
N ILE A 133 -8.13 -8.33 -18.70
CA ILE A 133 -7.09 -8.39 -19.74
C ILE A 133 -7.79 -8.33 -21.09
N SER A 134 -7.30 -7.47 -21.97
CA SER A 134 -7.89 -7.19 -23.27
C SER A 134 -7.98 -8.43 -24.16
N ASP A 135 -6.84 -9.10 -24.39
CA ASP A 135 -6.73 -10.28 -25.27
C ASP A 135 -5.61 -11.24 -24.82
N SER A 136 -5.69 -12.52 -25.21
CA SER A 136 -4.64 -13.51 -24.90
C SER A 136 -3.29 -13.17 -25.54
N GLU A 137 -3.30 -12.56 -26.73
CA GLU A 137 -2.11 -12.07 -27.42
C GLU A 137 -1.45 -10.91 -26.66
N ASN A 138 -2.25 -9.93 -26.21
CA ASN A 138 -1.76 -8.82 -25.40
C ASN A 138 -1.22 -9.31 -24.04
N THR A 139 -1.85 -10.33 -23.45
CA THR A 139 -1.35 -10.97 -22.22
C THR A 139 0.06 -11.51 -22.41
N ARG A 140 0.32 -12.22 -23.53
CA ARG A 140 1.63 -12.79 -23.83
C ARG A 140 2.66 -11.68 -24.03
N LYS A 141 2.34 -10.67 -24.86
CA LYS A 141 3.22 -9.51 -25.09
C LYS A 141 3.51 -8.76 -23.80
N ALA A 142 2.51 -8.61 -22.91
CA ALA A 142 2.67 -7.97 -21.62
C ALA A 142 3.62 -8.75 -20.69
N ARG A 143 3.51 -10.09 -20.66
CA ARG A 143 4.43 -10.95 -19.88
C ARG A 143 5.87 -10.82 -20.36
N GLU A 144 6.07 -10.88 -21.68
CA GLU A 144 7.40 -10.75 -22.28
C GLU A 144 8.01 -9.38 -22.00
N MET A 145 7.24 -8.31 -22.13
CA MET A 145 7.72 -6.96 -21.84
C MET A 145 8.04 -6.77 -20.36
N LEU A 146 7.22 -7.32 -19.46
CA LEU A 146 7.46 -7.25 -18.02
C LEU A 146 8.72 -8.03 -17.60
N LEU A 147 8.97 -9.18 -18.23
CA LEU A 147 10.22 -9.95 -18.06
C LEU A 147 11.43 -9.13 -18.52
N LYS A 148 11.38 -8.57 -19.73
CA LYS A 148 12.44 -7.68 -20.24
C LYS A 148 12.68 -6.49 -19.31
N LEU A 149 11.61 -5.88 -18.79
CA LEU A 149 11.70 -4.74 -17.87
C LEU A 149 12.46 -5.14 -16.60
N ALA A 150 12.17 -6.31 -16.03
CA ALA A 150 12.86 -6.80 -14.84
C ALA A 150 14.32 -7.20 -15.11
N GLU A 151 14.64 -7.64 -16.32
CA GLU A 151 16.00 -7.96 -16.74
C GLU A 151 16.85 -6.71 -16.96
N GLU A 152 16.33 -5.72 -17.68
CA GLU A 152 17.10 -4.55 -18.13
C GLU A 152 17.09 -3.36 -17.16
N THR A 153 16.10 -3.30 -16.26
CA THR A 153 15.94 -2.16 -15.34
C THR A 153 16.16 -2.53 -13.87
N THR A 154 16.42 -1.50 -13.05
CA THR A 154 16.47 -1.60 -11.58
C THR A 154 15.13 -1.26 -10.93
N ILE A 155 14.03 -1.27 -11.70
CA ILE A 155 12.70 -0.95 -11.17
C ILE A 155 12.33 -1.95 -10.09
N PHE A 156 12.51 -3.24 -10.38
CA PHE A 156 12.27 -4.32 -9.45
C PHE A 156 13.52 -4.65 -8.61
N PRO A 157 13.37 -4.94 -7.31
CA PRO A 157 14.45 -5.49 -6.49
C PRO A 157 14.94 -6.85 -7.00
N ALA A 158 16.16 -7.23 -6.61
CA ALA A 158 16.68 -8.57 -6.90
C ALA A 158 15.81 -9.66 -6.26
N GLY A 159 15.51 -10.72 -7.01
CA GLY A 159 14.68 -11.83 -6.53
C GLY A 159 13.17 -11.51 -6.44
N TRP A 160 12.72 -10.36 -6.94
CA TRP A 160 11.30 -10.03 -6.99
C TRP A 160 10.58 -10.89 -8.03
N GLN A 161 9.56 -11.63 -7.60
CA GLN A 161 8.72 -12.41 -8.50
C GLN A 161 7.74 -11.49 -9.23
N LEU A 162 7.59 -11.66 -10.55
CA LEU A 162 6.71 -10.82 -11.36
C LEU A 162 5.27 -10.95 -10.86
N SER A 163 4.71 -9.83 -10.38
CA SER A 163 3.34 -9.77 -9.88
C SER A 163 2.36 -9.60 -11.04
N GLU A 164 1.23 -10.30 -10.97
CA GLU A 164 0.13 -10.20 -11.92
C GLU A 164 -0.41 -8.78 -12.04
N ARG A 165 -0.26 -7.94 -11.01
CA ARG A 165 -0.72 -6.55 -11.06
C ARG A 165 0.00 -5.72 -12.10
N TYR A 166 1.32 -5.84 -12.18
CA TYR A 166 2.09 -5.14 -13.20
C TYR A 166 1.78 -5.67 -14.60
N LEU A 167 1.30 -6.91 -14.70
CA LEU A 167 0.82 -7.45 -15.98
C LEU A 167 -0.40 -6.69 -16.48
N PHE A 168 -1.40 -6.42 -15.64
CA PHE A 168 -2.58 -5.61 -16.03
C PHE A 168 -2.20 -4.19 -16.44
N VAL A 169 -1.23 -3.57 -15.75
CA VAL A 169 -0.76 -2.24 -16.10
C VAL A 169 -0.10 -2.26 -17.48
N VAL A 170 0.77 -3.23 -17.76
CA VAL A 170 1.43 -3.37 -19.07
C VAL A 170 0.42 -3.69 -20.16
N ASP A 171 -0.57 -4.55 -19.91
CA ASP A 171 -1.64 -4.86 -20.87
C ASP A 171 -2.40 -3.60 -21.29
N ARG A 172 -2.75 -2.74 -20.34
CA ARG A 172 -3.38 -1.44 -20.62
C ARG A 172 -2.46 -0.51 -21.41
N LEU A 173 -1.17 -0.48 -21.09
CA LEU A 173 -0.20 0.30 -21.85
C LEU A 173 -0.06 -0.20 -23.29
N ILE A 174 -0.21 -1.51 -23.54
CA ILE A 174 -0.23 -2.08 -24.89
C ILE A 174 -1.49 -1.64 -25.64
N ALA A 175 -2.65 -1.69 -24.98
CA ALA A 175 -3.90 -1.22 -25.57
C ALA A 175 -3.88 0.28 -25.90
N LEU A 176 -3.08 1.08 -25.17
CA LEU A 176 -2.86 2.50 -25.42
C LEU A 176 -1.69 2.79 -26.37
N ASP A 177 -1.04 1.76 -26.93
CA ASP A 177 0.16 1.86 -27.76
C ASP A 177 1.32 2.65 -27.12
N ALA A 178 1.39 2.63 -25.78
CA ALA A 178 2.38 3.36 -24.98
C ALA A 178 3.43 2.45 -24.34
N ALA A 179 3.28 1.13 -24.48
CA ALA A 179 4.09 0.14 -23.76
C ALA A 179 5.58 0.18 -24.17
N GLU A 180 5.87 0.39 -25.46
CA GLU A 180 7.23 0.43 -25.97
C GLU A 180 7.97 1.70 -25.54
N GLU A 181 7.29 2.85 -25.55
CA GLU A 181 7.83 4.11 -25.04
C GLU A 181 8.02 4.07 -23.52
N PHE A 182 7.11 3.41 -22.81
CA PHE A 182 7.29 3.12 -21.38
C PHE A 182 8.56 2.31 -21.12
N PHE A 183 8.78 1.25 -21.89
CA PHE A 183 9.99 0.43 -21.76
C PHE A 183 11.27 1.22 -22.05
N LYS A 184 11.31 2.00 -23.15
CA LYS A 184 12.46 2.85 -23.49
C LYS A 184 12.77 3.86 -22.39
N THR A 185 11.73 4.48 -21.83
CA THR A 185 11.87 5.47 -20.75
C THR A 185 12.35 4.80 -19.47
N ALA A 186 11.78 3.64 -19.11
CA ALA A 186 12.20 2.84 -17.97
C ALA A 186 13.69 2.47 -18.02
N CYS A 187 14.18 2.03 -19.19
CA CYS A 187 15.59 1.68 -19.35
C CYS A 187 16.53 2.89 -19.29
N ARG A 188 16.10 4.06 -19.75
CA ARG A 188 16.87 5.31 -19.64
C ARG A 188 16.91 5.82 -18.19
N THR A 189 15.79 5.77 -17.49
CA THR A 189 15.66 6.32 -16.13
C THR A 189 16.20 5.38 -15.05
N TYR A 190 16.09 4.06 -15.24
CA TYR A 190 16.49 3.04 -14.27
C TYR A 190 17.34 1.91 -14.88
N PRO A 191 18.48 2.19 -15.54
CA PRO A 191 19.29 1.15 -16.18
C PRO A 191 19.90 0.19 -15.15
N LYS A 192 19.90 -1.10 -15.46
CA LYS A 192 20.58 -2.13 -14.63
C LYS A 192 22.06 -2.30 -14.97
N LYS A 193 22.44 -1.96 -16.21
CA LYS A 193 23.84 -1.89 -16.67
C LYS A 193 24.14 -0.45 -17.10
N PRO A 194 25.10 0.25 -16.48
CA PRO A 194 25.51 1.55 -16.97
C PRO A 194 26.26 1.37 -18.29
N GLY A 195 25.64 1.71 -19.43
CA GLY A 195 26.35 1.87 -20.70
C GLY A 195 25.82 1.14 -21.94
N VAL A 196 24.65 0.49 -21.91
CA VAL A 196 24.03 -0.03 -23.14
C VAL A 196 22.76 0.76 -23.44
N PRO A 197 22.77 1.67 -24.44
CA PRO A 197 21.53 2.24 -24.96
C PRO A 197 20.67 1.09 -25.49
N CYS A 198 19.43 0.95 -25.01
CA CYS A 198 18.45 0.09 -25.67
C CYS A 198 18.39 0.51 -27.13
N LEU A 199 18.69 -0.43 -28.03
CA LEU A 199 18.79 -0.18 -29.46
C LEU A 199 17.54 0.58 -29.92
N ALA A 200 17.73 1.85 -30.27
CA ALA A 200 16.75 2.59 -31.02
C ALA A 200 16.73 1.97 -32.41
N ASP A 201 15.69 1.22 -32.71
CA ASP A 201 15.35 0.84 -34.08
C ASP A 201 14.76 2.09 -34.77
N ASP A 202 15.61 3.11 -34.94
CA ASP A 202 15.35 4.26 -35.80
C ASP A 202 15.80 3.87 -37.20
N GLN A 203 14.93 3.12 -37.89
CA GLN A 203 15.04 2.91 -39.33
C GLN A 203 14.71 4.22 -40.05
N LYS A 204 15.65 5.17 -40.02
CA LYS A 204 15.65 6.30 -40.95
C LYS A 204 16.12 5.78 -42.30
N GLU A 205 15.16 5.45 -43.16
CA GLU A 205 15.41 5.36 -44.60
C GLU A 205 16.03 6.70 -45.07
N LEU A 206 17.33 6.68 -45.34
CA LEU A 206 18.01 7.74 -46.06
C LEU A 206 17.64 7.58 -47.54
N HIS A 207 16.59 8.29 -47.97
CA HIS A 207 16.33 8.53 -49.38
C HIS A 207 17.53 9.29 -49.99
N CYS A 208 18.31 8.58 -50.80
CA CYS A 208 19.39 9.15 -51.61
C CYS A 208 18.84 10.24 -52.55
N LEU A 209 19.42 11.44 -52.49
CA LEU A 209 19.36 12.42 -53.58
C LEU A 209 20.77 12.62 -54.14
N PRO A 210 20.98 12.54 -55.46
CA PRO A 210 22.30 12.73 -56.05
C PRO A 210 22.64 14.23 -56.11
N LEU A 211 23.83 14.60 -55.63
CA LEU A 211 24.41 15.92 -55.82
C LEU A 211 25.02 16.02 -57.23
N PRO A 212 24.84 17.13 -57.97
CA PRO A 212 25.52 17.34 -59.24
C PRO A 212 26.95 17.85 -59.02
N SER A 213 27.89 17.31 -59.80
CA SER A 213 29.31 17.69 -59.80
C SER A 213 29.55 19.02 -60.52
N PRO A 214 30.48 19.85 -60.03
CA PRO A 214 31.34 20.70 -60.83
C PRO A 214 32.76 20.13 -60.96
#